data_AF-A0A367IQE0-F1
#
_entry.id   AF-A0A367IQE0-F1
#
_cell.length_a   1.000
_cell.length_b   1.000
_cell.length_c   1.000
_cell.angle_alpha   90.00
_cell.angle_beta   90.00
_cell.angle_gamma   90.00
#
_symmetry.space_group_name_H-M   'P 1'
#
loop_
_entity.id
_entity.type
_entity.pdbx_description
1 polymer ?
#
loop_
_entity_poly.entity_id
_entity_poly.type
_entity_poly.pdbx_seq_one_letter_code
_entity_poly.pdbx_strand_id
1 'polypeptide(L)'
;ILFLQQQRKITSARNQSVLTRTLNQISSTSGGIMSPSVSSPLLSEDGVPQVGIDHFGRIKESSTNLFVDENGFCLLSSGAILKMLNMHAEAIIRCVELEDVQESMNSLKRIYSILIDFVGHKYLDIAMDEIIEILNNRRDQPDLSCFSAVKSAADIMHLMQKHFESAILPLVITVPSSHRDILALKNAFMASVEQKINSILQKSIEGTMFWLGEILSRQKKNDFRPKDEEVAMMNMGTQPCMQSIEFVTKVYRAASNALQGKNFEAFLKRIGNGFHSMLLEHFKKFYVTPTGGLLVTKDIAKYQELVKMFKIAVLDERFEMLRQLGNIFVVKPEILKSILSEGYLARLDPSVLYPYLEKRTDFKTAKLDRLLGISVDEIAEGQSTETSAVSSNQRRTDQKGKGQRRSLFVSDNEILKDIMKNYTSN
;
A
#
# COMPACT_ATOMS: atom_id res chain seq x y z
N ILE A 1 -31.74 -48.91 -25.06
CA ILE A 1 -32.46 -47.66 -24.68
C ILE A 1 -32.68 -47.58 -23.17
N LEU A 2 -33.36 -48.56 -22.55
CA LEU A 2 -33.57 -48.60 -21.08
C LEU A 2 -32.26 -48.56 -20.24
N PHE A 3 -31.21 -49.26 -20.67
CA PHE A 3 -29.90 -49.24 -20.00
C PHE A 3 -29.21 -47.86 -20.02
N LEU A 4 -29.33 -47.13 -21.14
CA LEU A 4 -28.81 -45.76 -21.27
C LEU A 4 -29.63 -44.76 -20.44
N GLN A 5 -30.95 -44.95 -20.34
CA GLN A 5 -31.81 -44.17 -19.44
C GLN A 5 -31.49 -44.43 -17.96
N GLN A 6 -31.16 -45.68 -17.60
CA GLN A 6 -30.78 -46.03 -16.24
C GLN A 6 -29.41 -45.46 -15.86
N GLN A 7 -28.43 -45.51 -16.77
CA GLN A 7 -27.16 -44.81 -16.56
C GLN A 7 -27.33 -43.29 -16.50
N ARG A 8 -28.18 -42.69 -17.35
CA ARG A 8 -28.51 -41.25 -17.26
C ARG A 8 -29.13 -40.89 -15.90
N LYS A 9 -30.04 -41.71 -15.37
CA LYS A 9 -30.61 -41.52 -14.02
C LYS A 9 -29.55 -41.63 -12.92
N ILE A 10 -28.59 -42.55 -13.03
CA ILE A 10 -27.53 -42.73 -12.03
C ILE A 10 -26.55 -41.55 -12.05
N THR A 11 -26.15 -41.07 -13.22
CA THR A 11 -25.25 -39.90 -13.36
C THR A 11 -25.95 -38.62 -12.92
N SER A 12 -27.23 -38.45 -13.28
CA SER A 12 -28.08 -37.34 -12.82
C SER A 12 -28.26 -37.35 -11.30
N ALA A 13 -28.57 -38.50 -10.68
CA ALA A 13 -28.72 -38.62 -9.24
C ALA A 13 -27.39 -38.38 -8.48
N ARG A 14 -26.26 -38.80 -9.05
CA ARG A 14 -24.93 -38.52 -8.48
C ARG A 14 -24.61 -37.02 -8.55
N ASN A 15 -24.91 -36.36 -9.67
CA ASN A 15 -24.72 -34.92 -9.82
C ASN A 15 -25.65 -34.13 -8.90
N GLN A 16 -26.91 -34.56 -8.74
CA GLN A 16 -27.85 -34.00 -7.77
C GLN A 16 -27.33 -34.14 -6.33
N SER A 17 -26.85 -35.32 -5.93
CA SER A 17 -26.27 -35.52 -4.59
C SER A 17 -25.08 -34.58 -4.31
N VAL A 18 -24.26 -34.28 -5.32
CA VAL A 18 -23.12 -33.36 -5.18
C VAL A 18 -23.64 -31.92 -5.09
N LEU A 19 -24.54 -31.51 -5.98
CA LEU A 19 -25.11 -30.16 -6.01
C LEU A 19 -25.96 -29.83 -4.79
N THR A 20 -26.74 -30.77 -4.25
CA THR A 20 -27.50 -30.60 -3.01
C THR A 20 -26.58 -30.47 -1.79
N ARG A 21 -25.49 -31.23 -1.73
CA ARG A 21 -24.46 -31.02 -0.69
C ARG A 21 -23.79 -29.67 -0.83
N THR A 22 -23.51 -29.22 -2.06
CA THR A 22 -22.96 -27.90 -2.34
C THR A 22 -23.89 -26.78 -1.88
N LEU A 23 -25.19 -26.86 -2.16
CA LEU A 23 -26.21 -25.89 -1.71
C LEU A 23 -26.27 -25.80 -0.18
N ASN A 24 -26.17 -26.95 0.51
CA ASN A 24 -26.11 -27.00 1.96
C ASN A 24 -24.78 -26.45 2.51
N GLN A 25 -23.65 -26.67 1.82
CA GLN A 25 -22.34 -26.15 2.22
C GLN A 25 -22.25 -24.63 2.07
N ILE A 26 -22.71 -24.07 0.95
CA ILE A 26 -22.80 -22.62 0.71
C ILE A 26 -23.71 -21.98 1.77
N SER A 27 -24.84 -22.61 2.08
CA SER A 27 -25.75 -22.16 3.14
C SER A 27 -25.11 -22.23 4.53
N SER A 28 -24.30 -23.26 4.83
CA SER A 28 -23.63 -23.43 6.12
C SER A 28 -22.41 -22.52 6.34
N THR A 29 -21.76 -22.05 5.27
CA THR A 29 -20.64 -21.09 5.39
C THR A 29 -21.07 -19.71 5.91
N SER A 30 -22.38 -19.44 5.99
CA SER A 30 -22.95 -18.26 6.64
C SER A 30 -22.69 -18.19 8.16
N GLY A 31 -22.44 -19.32 8.83
CA GLY A 31 -22.29 -19.39 10.28
C GLY A 31 -20.85 -19.45 10.82
N GLY A 32 -19.83 -19.53 9.96
CA GLY A 32 -18.48 -19.96 10.36
C GLY A 32 -17.35 -18.94 10.28
N ILE A 33 -17.61 -17.68 9.88
CA ILE A 33 -16.55 -16.66 9.68
C ILE A 33 -16.34 -15.74 10.91
N MET A 34 -16.92 -16.07 12.07
CA MET A 34 -16.65 -15.34 13.31
C MET A 34 -15.76 -16.14 14.25
N SER A 35 -14.49 -15.73 14.38
CA SER A 35 -13.56 -16.21 15.41
C SER A 35 -14.02 -15.79 16.82
N PRO A 36 -13.61 -16.52 17.89
CA PRO A 36 -14.19 -16.38 19.21
C PRO A 36 -13.48 -15.30 20.04
N SER A 37 -14.24 -14.50 20.79
CA SER A 37 -13.69 -13.69 21.88
C SER A 37 -14.63 -13.67 23.08
N VAL A 38 -14.13 -14.33 24.13
CA VAL A 38 -14.24 -14.09 25.59
C VAL A 38 -15.34 -13.15 26.10
N SER A 39 -16.14 -13.69 27.01
CA SER A 39 -17.21 -13.09 27.81
C SER A 39 -16.72 -12.06 28.84
N SER A 40 -17.41 -10.92 28.96
CA SER A 40 -17.87 -10.28 30.22
C SER A 40 -18.65 -8.96 29.94
N PRO A 41 -19.53 -8.47 30.86
CA PRO A 41 -20.75 -7.75 30.50
C PRO A 41 -20.78 -6.24 30.88
N LEU A 42 -21.91 -5.61 30.49
CA LEU A 42 -22.50 -4.31 30.89
C LEU A 42 -22.12 -3.05 30.08
N LEU A 43 -23.08 -2.53 29.29
CA LEU A 43 -23.89 -1.34 29.62
C LEU A 43 -24.92 -1.08 28.49
N SER A 44 -26.12 -0.70 28.92
CA SER A 44 -27.34 -0.38 28.18
C SER A 44 -27.31 0.99 27.53
N GLU A 45 -27.85 1.12 26.31
CA GLU A 45 -28.68 2.28 25.91
C GLU A 45 -29.45 2.01 24.60
N ASP A 46 -30.64 2.60 24.54
CA ASP A 46 -31.76 2.37 23.63
C ASP A 46 -31.53 2.78 22.16
N GLY A 47 -32.20 2.08 21.24
CA GLY A 47 -32.37 2.52 19.85
C GLY A 47 -32.85 1.43 18.89
N VAL A 48 -34.14 1.06 18.94
CA VAL A 48 -34.76 0.13 17.98
C VAL A 48 -35.32 0.91 16.78
N PRO A 49 -34.96 0.59 15.51
CA PRO A 49 -35.75 1.03 14.36
C PRO A 49 -36.95 0.09 14.17
N GLN A 50 -38.16 0.66 14.20
CA GLN A 50 -39.41 -0.07 13.98
C GLN A 50 -39.52 -0.63 12.54
N VAL A 51 -39.84 -1.91 12.44
CA VAL A 51 -40.25 -2.57 11.19
C VAL A 51 -41.72 -2.26 10.94
N GLY A 52 -42.03 -1.49 9.90
CA GLY A 52 -43.41 -1.23 9.46
C GLY A 52 -44.02 -2.44 8.75
N ILE A 53 -45.17 -2.92 9.25
CA ILE A 53 -45.96 -4.02 8.68
C ILE A 53 -47.20 -3.41 8.00
N ASP A 54 -47.38 -3.64 6.69
CA ASP A 54 -48.61 -3.29 5.98
C ASP A 54 -49.73 -4.34 6.27
N HIS A 55 -50.99 -3.94 6.12
CA HIS A 55 -52.23 -4.61 6.58
C HIS A 55 -52.55 -6.01 5.99
N PHE A 56 -51.58 -6.65 5.33
CA PHE A 56 -51.64 -8.02 4.82
C PHE A 56 -50.45 -8.90 5.26
N GLY A 57 -49.64 -8.46 6.22
CA GLY A 57 -48.64 -9.33 6.87
C GLY A 57 -47.50 -9.78 5.95
N ARG A 58 -47.24 -9.09 4.84
CA ARG A 58 -46.02 -9.27 4.05
C ARG A 58 -44.93 -8.31 4.53
N ILE A 59 -43.78 -8.86 4.89
CA ILE A 59 -42.54 -8.11 5.07
C ILE A 59 -42.22 -7.46 3.73
N LYS A 60 -42.12 -6.13 3.72
CA LYS A 60 -41.70 -5.35 2.56
C LYS A 60 -40.18 -5.46 2.47
N GLU A 61 -39.67 -6.53 1.84
CA GLU A 61 -38.27 -6.55 1.42
C GLU A 61 -38.10 -5.43 0.37
N SER A 62 -37.47 -4.33 0.79
CA SER A 62 -37.09 -3.27 -0.14
C SER A 62 -36.03 -3.83 -1.08
N SER A 63 -36.46 -4.13 -2.30
CA SER A 63 -35.68 -4.72 -3.38
C SER A 63 -34.65 -3.74 -3.97
N THR A 64 -33.66 -3.36 -3.18
CA THR A 64 -32.46 -2.68 -3.65
C THR A 64 -31.24 -3.46 -3.17
N ASN A 65 -30.58 -4.18 -4.08
CA ASN A 65 -29.40 -5.03 -3.83
C ASN A 65 -28.10 -4.24 -3.54
N LEU A 66 -28.24 -2.99 -3.10
CA LEU A 66 -27.17 -2.04 -2.83
C LEU A 66 -27.42 -1.48 -1.43
N PHE A 67 -26.52 -1.79 -0.49
CA PHE A 67 -26.59 -1.22 0.85
C PHE A 67 -25.75 0.04 0.83
N VAL A 68 -26.38 1.20 1.00
CA VAL A 68 -25.67 2.47 1.12
C VAL A 68 -25.47 2.74 2.60
N ASP A 69 -24.23 2.78 3.07
CA ASP A 69 -23.93 3.19 4.45
C ASP A 69 -24.29 4.67 4.66
N GLU A 70 -24.44 5.13 5.90
CA GLU A 70 -24.74 6.53 6.26
C GLU A 70 -23.69 7.52 5.71
N ASN A 71 -22.52 7.02 5.31
CA ASN A 71 -21.44 7.76 4.66
C ASN A 71 -21.56 7.86 3.13
N GLY A 72 -22.63 7.35 2.52
CA GLY A 72 -22.86 7.39 1.07
C GLY A 72 -22.16 6.29 0.28
N PHE A 73 -21.51 5.32 0.93
CA PHE A 73 -20.81 4.22 0.26
C PHE A 73 -21.74 3.08 -0.12
N CYS A 74 -21.69 2.69 -1.39
CA CYS A 74 -22.32 1.47 -1.88
C CYS A 74 -21.52 0.24 -1.40
N LEU A 75 -21.93 -0.37 -0.29
CA LEU A 75 -21.28 -1.54 0.26
C LEU A 75 -21.60 -2.76 -0.61
N LEU A 76 -20.53 -3.38 -1.12
CA LEU A 76 -20.54 -4.71 -1.70
C LEU A 76 -21.12 -5.70 -0.68
N SER A 77 -22.34 -6.14 -0.92
CA SER A 77 -23.12 -7.01 -0.04
C SER A 77 -22.83 -8.47 -0.35
N SER A 78 -22.15 -9.14 0.58
CA SER A 78 -21.97 -10.59 0.51
C SER A 78 -23.31 -11.34 0.47
N GLY A 79 -24.37 -10.79 1.09
CA GLY A 79 -25.70 -11.40 1.07
C GLY A 79 -26.33 -11.40 -0.32
N ALA A 80 -26.17 -10.31 -1.08
CA ALA A 80 -26.65 -10.24 -2.46
C ALA A 80 -25.93 -11.26 -3.35
N ILE A 81 -24.60 -11.38 -3.21
CA ILE A 81 -23.81 -12.37 -3.95
C ILE A 81 -24.22 -13.80 -3.60
N LEU A 82 -24.38 -14.13 -2.31
CA LEU A 82 -24.84 -15.47 -1.91
C LEU A 82 -26.21 -15.82 -2.50
N LYS A 83 -27.15 -14.87 -2.50
CA LYS A 83 -28.46 -15.07 -3.17
C LYS A 83 -28.28 -15.33 -4.66
N MET A 84 -27.42 -14.59 -5.35
CA MET A 84 -27.11 -14.80 -6.78
C MET A 84 -26.48 -16.17 -7.04
N LEU A 85 -25.55 -16.61 -6.19
CA LEU A 85 -24.92 -17.93 -6.32
C LEU A 85 -25.92 -19.06 -6.10
N ASN A 86 -26.86 -18.91 -5.16
CA ASN A 86 -27.95 -19.88 -4.96
C ASN A 86 -28.89 -19.94 -6.17
N MET A 87 -29.33 -18.79 -6.70
CA MET A 87 -30.15 -18.75 -7.92
C MET A 87 -29.41 -19.39 -9.11
N HIS A 88 -28.10 -19.15 -9.23
CA HIS A 88 -27.28 -19.78 -10.25
C HIS A 88 -27.17 -21.29 -10.04
N ALA A 89 -27.00 -21.77 -8.81
CA ALA A 89 -26.96 -23.20 -8.50
C ALA A 89 -28.28 -23.90 -8.89
N GLU A 90 -29.43 -23.30 -8.57
CA GLU A 90 -30.73 -23.81 -9.01
C GLU A 90 -30.87 -23.83 -10.54
N ALA A 91 -30.38 -22.79 -11.22
CA ALA A 91 -30.39 -22.74 -12.69
C ALA A 91 -29.53 -23.86 -13.32
N ILE A 92 -28.36 -24.14 -12.75
CA ILE A 92 -27.51 -25.27 -13.17
C ILE A 92 -28.29 -26.59 -13.03
N ILE A 93 -28.93 -26.82 -11.88
CA ILE A 93 -29.68 -28.07 -11.62
C ILE A 93 -30.75 -28.27 -12.71
N ARG A 94 -31.52 -27.22 -13.02
CA ARG A 94 -32.54 -27.26 -14.08
C ARG A 94 -31.94 -27.56 -15.45
N CYS A 95 -30.80 -26.96 -15.81
CA CYS A 95 -30.12 -27.24 -17.08
C CYS A 95 -29.61 -28.68 -17.19
N VAL A 96 -29.18 -29.29 -16.09
CA VAL A 96 -28.74 -30.70 -16.08
C VAL A 96 -29.92 -31.66 -16.16
N GLU A 97 -31.10 -31.28 -15.65
CA GLU A 97 -32.29 -32.12 -15.65
C GLU A 97 -33.10 -32.06 -16.95
N LEU A 98 -33.19 -30.86 -17.56
CA LEU A 98 -34.09 -30.61 -18.68
C LEU A 98 -33.43 -30.81 -20.05
N GLU A 99 -32.11 -30.67 -20.15
CA GLU A 99 -31.39 -30.71 -21.43
C GLU A 99 -30.67 -32.05 -21.67
N ASP A 100 -30.48 -32.39 -22.93
CA ASP A 100 -29.61 -33.50 -23.31
C ASP A 100 -28.13 -33.15 -23.05
N VAL A 101 -27.32 -34.19 -22.79
CA VAL A 101 -25.92 -34.06 -22.32
C VAL A 101 -25.04 -33.18 -23.21
N GLN A 102 -25.31 -33.15 -24.53
CA GLN A 102 -24.53 -32.36 -25.50
C GLN A 102 -24.91 -30.87 -25.49
N GLU A 103 -26.18 -30.53 -25.25
CA GLU A 103 -26.67 -29.14 -25.20
C GLU A 103 -26.39 -28.50 -23.83
N SER A 104 -26.46 -29.31 -22.77
CA SER A 104 -26.26 -28.90 -21.37
C SER A 104 -24.95 -28.14 -21.13
N MET A 105 -23.86 -28.49 -21.83
CA MET A 105 -22.57 -27.79 -21.68
C MET A 105 -22.57 -26.37 -22.25
N ASN A 106 -23.32 -26.14 -23.34
CA ASN A 106 -23.45 -24.81 -23.94
C ASN A 106 -24.31 -23.91 -23.05
N SER A 107 -25.41 -24.44 -22.52
CA SER A 107 -26.26 -23.72 -21.58
C SER A 107 -25.55 -23.41 -20.26
N LEU A 108 -24.79 -24.37 -19.71
CA LEU A 108 -23.95 -24.16 -18.52
C LEU A 108 -22.96 -23.01 -18.73
N LYS A 109 -22.23 -23.02 -19.86
CA LYS A 109 -21.31 -21.94 -20.22
C LYS A 109 -22.05 -20.60 -20.29
N ARG A 110 -23.22 -20.55 -20.92
CA ARG A 110 -24.01 -19.32 -21.07
C ARG A 110 -24.50 -18.76 -19.73
N ILE A 111 -25.04 -19.60 -18.86
CA ILE A 111 -25.55 -19.18 -17.55
C ILE A 111 -24.38 -18.73 -16.65
N TYR A 112 -23.24 -19.42 -16.72
CA TYR A 112 -22.03 -19.01 -16.00
C TYR A 112 -21.48 -17.66 -16.50
N SER A 113 -21.47 -17.44 -17.82
CA SER A 113 -21.11 -16.13 -18.38
C SER A 113 -22.03 -15.02 -17.90
N ILE A 114 -23.34 -15.27 -17.75
CA ILE A 114 -24.30 -14.29 -17.23
C ILE A 114 -23.99 -13.94 -15.77
N LEU A 115 -23.66 -14.94 -14.93
CA LEU A 115 -23.25 -14.70 -13.55
C LEU A 115 -21.99 -13.84 -13.49
N ILE A 116 -20.96 -14.19 -14.27
CA ILE A 116 -19.71 -13.42 -14.31
C ILE A 116 -19.94 -12.00 -14.79
N ASP A 117 -20.72 -11.80 -15.86
CA ASP A 117 -21.04 -10.47 -16.38
C ASP A 117 -21.75 -9.61 -15.32
N PHE A 118 -22.71 -10.19 -14.61
CA PHE A 118 -23.45 -9.45 -13.59
C PHE A 118 -22.57 -9.12 -12.37
N VAL A 119 -21.88 -10.11 -11.80
CA VAL A 119 -21.05 -9.92 -10.60
C VAL A 119 -19.83 -9.07 -10.91
N GLY A 120 -19.19 -9.27 -12.06
CA GLY A 120 -18.01 -8.52 -12.50
C GLY A 120 -18.38 -7.12 -12.96
N HIS A 121 -19.02 -7.00 -14.12
CA HIS A 121 -19.21 -5.71 -14.79
C HIS A 121 -20.31 -4.85 -14.16
N LYS A 122 -21.42 -5.45 -13.74
CA LYS A 122 -22.59 -4.68 -13.27
C LYS A 122 -22.61 -4.43 -11.76
N TYR A 123 -21.69 -5.05 -11.02
CA TYR A 123 -21.65 -4.95 -9.57
C TYR A 123 -20.27 -4.50 -9.08
N LEU A 124 -19.25 -5.33 -9.27
CA LEU A 124 -17.90 -5.05 -8.79
C LEU A 124 -17.22 -3.88 -9.51
N ASP A 125 -17.26 -3.84 -10.85
CA ASP A 125 -16.58 -2.80 -11.62
C ASP A 125 -17.17 -1.41 -11.33
N ILE A 126 -18.50 -1.28 -11.31
CA ILE A 126 -19.18 0.00 -11.02
C ILE A 126 -18.80 0.52 -9.64
N ALA A 127 -18.92 -0.32 -8.60
CA ALA A 127 -18.62 0.08 -7.22
C ALA A 127 -17.14 0.41 -7.04
N MET A 128 -16.24 -0.37 -7.66
CA MET A 128 -14.80 -0.10 -7.55
C MET A 128 -14.36 1.14 -8.34
N ASP A 129 -14.98 1.43 -9.48
CA ASP A 129 -14.68 2.65 -10.25
C ASP A 129 -15.12 3.91 -9.51
N GLU A 130 -16.27 3.88 -8.85
CA GLU A 130 -16.72 4.97 -7.97
C GLU A 130 -15.71 5.24 -6.84
N ILE A 131 -15.20 4.18 -6.20
CA ILE A 131 -14.18 4.31 -5.15
C ILE A 131 -12.87 4.89 -5.70
N ILE A 132 -12.46 4.47 -6.90
CA ILE A 132 -11.26 5.02 -7.56
C ILE A 132 -11.45 6.51 -7.84
N GLU A 133 -12.63 6.94 -8.27
CA GLU A 133 -12.95 8.35 -8.48
C GLU A 133 -12.86 9.17 -7.18
N ILE A 134 -13.44 8.65 -6.09
CA ILE A 134 -13.36 9.27 -4.76
C ILE A 134 -11.90 9.41 -4.32
N LEU A 135 -11.09 8.36 -4.46
CA LEU A 135 -9.67 8.37 -4.09
C LEU A 135 -8.82 9.31 -4.95
N ASN A 136 -9.25 9.64 -6.18
CA ASN A 136 -8.57 10.62 -7.02
C ASN A 136 -8.81 12.07 -6.55
N ASN A 137 -9.84 12.34 -5.75
CA ASN A 137 -10.10 13.67 -5.22
C ASN A 137 -9.19 13.96 -4.00
N ARG A 138 -8.04 14.57 -4.26
CA ARG A 138 -6.95 14.78 -3.29
C ARG A 138 -7.12 16.01 -2.38
N ARG A 139 -8.30 16.61 -2.27
CA ARG A 139 -8.44 17.88 -1.52
C ARG A 139 -8.43 17.70 -0.01
N ASP A 140 -8.93 16.57 0.46
CA ASP A 140 -9.16 16.30 1.86
C ASP A 140 -8.35 15.10 2.36
N GLN A 141 -8.46 14.83 3.67
CA GLN A 141 -7.88 13.64 4.26
C GLN A 141 -8.39 12.38 3.52
N PRO A 142 -7.50 11.45 3.12
CA PRO A 142 -7.88 10.27 2.36
C PRO A 142 -8.91 9.42 3.11
N ASP A 143 -9.94 9.01 2.38
CA ASP A 143 -10.93 8.09 2.92
C ASP A 143 -10.38 6.65 3.01
N LEU A 144 -10.59 6.05 4.17
CA LEU A 144 -10.14 4.69 4.51
C LEU A 144 -11.26 3.65 4.31
N SER A 145 -12.47 4.07 3.94
CA SER A 145 -13.59 3.19 3.56
C SER A 145 -13.23 2.24 2.41
N CYS A 146 -12.30 2.65 1.54
CA CYS A 146 -11.79 1.84 0.43
C CYS A 146 -11.26 0.47 0.86
N PHE A 147 -10.70 0.35 2.07
CA PHE A 147 -10.23 -0.93 2.61
C PHE A 147 -11.39 -1.90 2.88
N SER A 148 -12.54 -1.40 3.31
CA SER A 148 -13.75 -2.23 3.47
C SER A 148 -14.18 -2.81 2.13
N ALA A 149 -14.20 -2.00 1.07
CA ALA A 149 -14.53 -2.46 -0.28
C ALA A 149 -13.51 -3.46 -0.84
N VAL A 150 -12.21 -3.25 -0.60
CA VAL A 150 -11.16 -4.22 -0.96
C VAL A 150 -11.41 -5.57 -0.28
N LYS A 151 -11.75 -5.56 1.01
CA LYS A 151 -12.10 -6.77 1.75
C LYS A 151 -13.31 -7.47 1.13
N SER A 152 -14.41 -6.73 0.92
CA SER A 152 -15.62 -7.29 0.34
C SER A 152 -15.39 -7.85 -1.07
N ALA A 153 -14.61 -7.17 -1.91
CA ALA A 153 -14.25 -7.67 -3.24
C ALA A 153 -13.46 -8.99 -3.18
N ALA A 154 -12.50 -9.10 -2.24
CA ALA A 154 -11.75 -10.33 -2.01
C ALA A 154 -12.65 -11.47 -1.50
N ASP A 155 -13.60 -11.17 -0.61
CA ASP A 155 -14.57 -12.15 -0.11
C ASP A 155 -15.49 -12.64 -1.25
N ILE A 156 -15.95 -11.74 -2.13
CA ILE A 156 -16.75 -12.08 -3.31
C ILE A 156 -15.96 -12.96 -4.28
N MET A 157 -14.69 -12.63 -4.55
CA MET A 157 -13.81 -13.49 -5.35
C MET A 157 -13.69 -14.89 -4.77
N HIS A 158 -13.55 -15.01 -3.44
CA HIS A 158 -13.49 -16.32 -2.77
C HIS A 158 -14.80 -17.10 -2.88
N LEU A 159 -15.95 -16.43 -2.72
CA LEU A 159 -17.26 -17.05 -2.92
C LEU A 159 -17.44 -17.55 -4.36
N MET A 160 -17.04 -16.75 -5.35
CA MET A 160 -17.08 -17.12 -6.77
C MET A 160 -16.18 -18.32 -7.08
N GLN A 161 -14.97 -18.35 -6.51
CA GLN A 161 -14.03 -19.48 -6.64
C GLN A 161 -14.62 -20.76 -6.04
N LYS A 162 -15.16 -20.68 -4.82
CA LYS A 162 -15.83 -21.82 -4.17
C LYS A 162 -17.00 -22.33 -4.99
N HIS A 163 -17.86 -21.44 -5.47
CA HIS A 163 -19.00 -21.80 -6.30
C HIS A 163 -18.57 -22.50 -7.60
N PHE A 164 -17.49 -22.03 -8.23
CA PHE A 164 -16.91 -22.71 -9.38
C PHE A 164 -16.47 -24.14 -9.03
N GLU A 165 -15.68 -24.33 -7.96
CA GLU A 165 -15.17 -25.64 -7.53
C GLU A 165 -16.30 -26.61 -7.16
N SER A 166 -17.37 -26.12 -6.54
CA SER A 166 -18.41 -26.94 -5.96
C SER A 166 -19.60 -27.20 -6.88
N ALA A 167 -19.94 -26.27 -7.78
CA ALA A 167 -21.12 -26.36 -8.64
C ALA A 167 -20.79 -26.53 -10.13
N ILE A 168 -19.69 -25.95 -10.61
CA ILE A 168 -19.36 -25.93 -12.04
C ILE A 168 -18.36 -27.04 -12.39
N LEU A 169 -17.24 -27.10 -11.67
CA LEU A 169 -16.12 -28.00 -11.95
C LEU A 169 -16.53 -29.47 -12.08
N PRO A 170 -17.40 -30.04 -11.21
CA PRO A 170 -17.83 -31.43 -11.33
C PRO A 170 -18.56 -31.76 -12.64
N LEU A 171 -19.21 -30.78 -13.26
CA LEU A 171 -19.99 -30.96 -14.49
C LEU A 171 -19.13 -30.86 -15.75
N VAL A 172 -18.05 -30.08 -15.71
CA VAL A 172 -17.23 -29.77 -16.89
C VAL A 172 -15.96 -30.61 -16.98
N ILE A 173 -15.48 -31.19 -15.87
CA ILE A 173 -14.18 -31.87 -15.81
C ILE A 173 -14.04 -33.04 -16.81
N THR A 174 -15.14 -33.67 -17.19
CA THR A 174 -15.17 -34.78 -18.16
C THR A 174 -15.20 -34.31 -19.62
N VAL A 175 -15.37 -33.01 -19.87
CA VAL A 175 -15.45 -32.39 -21.20
C VAL A 175 -14.33 -31.35 -21.35
N PRO A 176 -13.13 -31.74 -21.85
CA PRO A 176 -11.94 -30.89 -21.81
C PRO A 176 -12.07 -29.52 -22.51
N SER A 177 -12.79 -29.45 -23.62
CA SER A 177 -13.02 -28.20 -24.37
C SER A 177 -13.83 -27.21 -23.54
N SER A 178 -14.97 -27.63 -23.02
CA SER A 178 -15.85 -26.81 -22.17
C SER A 178 -15.18 -26.45 -20.84
N HIS A 179 -14.44 -27.38 -20.24
CA HIS A 179 -13.65 -27.11 -19.04
C HIS A 179 -12.66 -25.97 -19.28
N ARG A 180 -11.88 -26.02 -20.36
CA ARG A 180 -10.91 -24.96 -20.70
C ARG A 180 -11.59 -23.61 -20.88
N ASP A 181 -12.69 -23.57 -21.62
CA ASP A 181 -13.40 -22.33 -21.93
C ASP A 181 -14.00 -21.67 -20.67
N ILE A 182 -14.66 -22.44 -19.81
CA ILE A 182 -15.29 -21.94 -18.59
C ILE A 182 -14.22 -21.55 -17.56
N LEU A 183 -13.14 -22.33 -17.46
CA LEU A 183 -12.00 -21.99 -16.62
C LEU A 183 -11.34 -20.67 -17.07
N ALA A 184 -11.25 -20.43 -18.38
CA ALA A 184 -10.73 -19.17 -18.92
C ALA A 184 -11.63 -17.98 -18.52
N LEU A 185 -12.97 -18.11 -18.58
CA LEU A 185 -13.90 -17.08 -18.12
C LEU A 185 -13.71 -16.76 -16.64
N LYS A 186 -13.61 -17.79 -15.79
CA LYS A 186 -13.34 -17.62 -14.35
C LYS A 186 -12.03 -16.88 -14.11
N ASN A 187 -10.95 -17.30 -14.77
CA ASN A 187 -9.63 -16.70 -14.57
C ASN A 187 -9.58 -15.25 -15.06
N ALA A 188 -10.25 -14.93 -16.17
CA ALA A 188 -10.37 -13.56 -16.66
C ALA A 188 -11.13 -12.66 -15.67
N PHE A 189 -12.24 -13.16 -15.10
CA PHE A 189 -12.97 -12.47 -14.04
C PHE A 189 -12.08 -12.18 -12.82
N MET A 190 -11.39 -13.22 -12.30
CA MET A 190 -10.53 -13.07 -11.13
C MET A 190 -9.41 -12.05 -11.39
N ALA A 191 -8.76 -12.13 -12.55
CA ALA A 191 -7.70 -11.18 -12.94
C ALA A 191 -8.22 -9.73 -13.05
N SER A 192 -9.43 -9.53 -13.57
CA SER A 192 -10.05 -8.20 -13.68
C SER A 192 -10.29 -7.58 -12.30
N VAL A 193 -10.86 -8.36 -11.37
CA VAL A 193 -11.12 -7.89 -10.00
C VAL A 193 -9.82 -7.62 -9.24
N GLU A 194 -8.81 -8.48 -9.38
CA GLU A 194 -7.48 -8.26 -8.80
C GLU A 194 -6.83 -6.97 -9.33
N GLN A 195 -6.96 -6.68 -10.62
CA GLN A 195 -6.43 -5.46 -11.21
C GLN A 195 -7.11 -4.21 -10.63
N LYS A 196 -8.43 -4.25 -10.40
CA LYS A 196 -9.19 -3.16 -9.77
C LYS A 196 -8.78 -2.97 -8.30
N ILE A 197 -8.67 -4.06 -7.53
CA ILE A 197 -8.17 -4.02 -6.14
C ILE A 197 -6.78 -3.38 -6.09
N ASN A 198 -5.86 -3.81 -6.97
CA ASN A 198 -4.52 -3.25 -7.05
C ASN A 198 -4.53 -1.75 -7.38
N SER A 199 -5.44 -1.31 -8.25
CA SER A 199 -5.62 0.10 -8.61
C SER A 199 -6.09 0.93 -7.41
N ILE A 200 -7.09 0.44 -6.66
CA ILE A 200 -7.57 1.07 -5.42
C ILE A 200 -6.45 1.19 -4.39
N LEU A 201 -5.69 0.10 -4.15
CA LEU A 201 -4.58 0.10 -3.20
C LEU A 201 -3.45 1.05 -3.61
N GLN A 202 -3.17 1.14 -4.91
CA GLN A 202 -2.18 2.09 -5.41
C GLN A 202 -2.64 3.54 -5.20
N LYS A 203 -3.91 3.84 -5.45
CA LYS A 203 -4.51 5.16 -5.21
C LYS A 203 -4.57 5.52 -3.73
N SER A 204 -4.85 4.56 -2.84
CA SER A 204 -4.82 4.80 -1.40
C SER A 204 -3.40 5.09 -0.89
N ILE A 205 -2.37 4.44 -1.45
CA ILE A 205 -0.96 4.79 -1.17
C ILE A 205 -0.66 6.22 -1.62
N GLU A 206 -1.03 6.58 -2.85
CA GLU A 206 -0.84 7.95 -3.38
C GLU A 206 -1.52 9.01 -2.50
N GLY A 207 -2.79 8.78 -2.12
CA GLY A 207 -3.52 9.66 -1.22
C GLY A 207 -2.86 9.76 0.16
N THR A 208 -2.40 8.64 0.71
CA THR A 208 -1.68 8.62 2.00
C THR A 208 -0.40 9.44 1.94
N MET A 209 0.40 9.29 0.86
CA MET A 209 1.63 10.07 0.67
C MET A 209 1.34 11.56 0.48
N PHE A 210 0.30 11.90 -0.29
CA PHE A 210 -0.12 13.28 -0.47
C PHE A 210 -0.49 13.94 0.87
N TRP A 211 -1.34 13.29 1.68
CA TRP A 211 -1.78 13.83 2.96
C TRP A 211 -0.66 13.93 3.99
N LEU A 212 0.27 12.95 4.02
CA LEU A 212 1.48 13.08 4.83
C LEU A 212 2.33 14.29 4.41
N GLY A 213 2.35 14.61 3.11
CA GLY A 213 3.04 15.79 2.58
C GLY A 213 2.41 17.07 3.10
N GLU A 214 1.08 17.13 3.09
CA GLU A 214 0.29 18.24 3.64
C GLU A 214 0.43 18.37 5.17
N ILE A 215 0.53 17.26 5.91
CA ILE A 215 0.80 17.32 7.35
C ILE A 215 2.20 17.90 7.59
N LEU A 216 3.23 17.37 6.91
CA LEU A 216 4.61 17.81 7.06
C LEU A 216 4.83 19.26 6.59
N SER A 217 4.03 19.77 5.64
CA SER A 217 4.12 21.15 5.15
C SER A 217 3.64 22.17 6.19
N ARG A 218 2.82 21.76 7.18
CA ARG A 218 2.33 22.60 8.27
C ARG A 218 3.39 22.91 9.34
N GLN A 219 4.55 22.28 9.29
CA GLN A 219 5.66 22.53 10.20
C GLN A 219 6.18 23.96 10.06
N LYS A 220 6.23 24.70 11.16
CA LYS A 220 6.69 26.09 11.15
C LYS A 220 8.22 26.12 11.11
N LYS A 221 8.77 27.15 10.47
CA LYS A 221 10.24 27.34 10.35
C LYS A 221 10.96 27.45 11.71
N ASN A 222 10.24 27.86 12.75
CA ASN A 222 10.79 28.02 14.09
C ASN A 222 10.63 26.77 14.98
N ASP A 223 9.93 25.72 14.52
CA ASP A 223 9.70 24.53 15.34
C ASP A 223 11.02 23.81 15.71
N PHE A 224 12.04 23.90 14.83
CA PHE A 224 13.41 23.42 15.11
C PHE A 224 14.38 24.53 15.53
N ARG A 225 13.86 25.70 15.93
CA ARG A 225 14.62 26.83 16.49
C ARG A 225 13.89 27.39 17.73
N PRO A 226 13.62 26.55 18.75
CA PRO A 226 12.91 27.00 19.94
C PRO A 226 13.66 28.12 20.65
N LYS A 227 12.92 29.05 21.23
CA LYS A 227 13.44 29.96 22.26
C LYS A 227 13.44 29.25 23.62
N ASP A 228 14.29 29.69 24.54
CA ASP A 228 14.55 28.99 25.82
C ASP A 228 13.28 28.71 26.65
N GLU A 229 12.24 29.55 26.56
CA GLU A 229 10.97 29.40 27.27
C GLU A 229 10.00 28.37 26.64
N GLU A 230 10.20 27.99 25.37
CA GLU A 230 9.30 27.09 24.62
C GLU A 230 9.69 25.61 24.78
N VAL A 231 10.88 25.32 25.33
CA VAL A 231 11.45 23.97 25.44
C VAL A 231 10.60 23.03 26.32
N ALA A 232 9.95 23.57 27.36
CA ALA A 232 9.11 22.80 28.27
C ALA A 232 7.82 22.26 27.61
N MET A 233 7.28 22.96 26.60
CA MET A 233 6.06 22.56 25.88
C MET A 233 6.33 21.50 24.80
N MET A 234 7.59 21.16 24.54
CA MET A 234 8.00 20.27 23.45
C MET A 234 8.20 18.81 23.89
N ASN A 235 7.64 18.44 25.04
CA ASN A 235 7.77 17.09 25.59
C ASN A 235 7.07 15.99 24.76
N MET A 236 6.22 16.35 23.80
CA MET A 236 5.48 15.40 22.96
C MET A 236 5.92 15.37 21.50
N GLY A 237 7.06 15.97 21.13
CA GLY A 237 7.47 16.10 19.71
C GLY A 237 6.67 17.18 19.00
N THR A 238 6.96 17.40 17.72
CA THR A 238 6.32 18.49 16.95
C THR A 238 4.89 18.12 16.54
N GLN A 239 4.04 19.13 16.32
CA GLN A 239 2.63 18.91 15.99
C GLN A 239 2.45 18.09 14.69
N PRO A 240 3.12 18.40 13.58
CA PRO A 240 3.16 17.56 12.37
C PRO A 240 3.67 16.14 12.60
N CYS A 241 4.65 15.94 13.49
CA CYS A 241 5.07 14.59 13.87
C CYS A 241 3.92 13.79 14.48
N MET A 242 3.24 14.36 15.47
CA MET A 242 2.10 13.71 16.12
C MET A 242 0.94 13.44 15.16
N GLN A 243 0.61 14.41 14.29
CA GLN A 243 -0.43 14.23 13.27
C GLN A 243 -0.08 13.14 12.25
N SER A 244 1.19 13.05 11.83
CA SER A 244 1.66 12.00 10.91
C SER A 244 1.52 10.63 11.55
N ILE A 245 1.91 10.49 12.82
CA ILE A 245 1.82 9.23 13.56
C ILE A 245 0.36 8.80 13.72
N GLU A 246 -0.51 9.71 14.13
CA GLU A 246 -1.93 9.44 14.28
C GLU A 246 -2.54 8.97 12.96
N PHE A 247 -2.27 9.69 11.87
CA PHE A 247 -2.80 9.37 10.55
C PHE A 247 -2.29 8.01 10.04
N VAL A 248 -0.98 7.75 10.07
CA VAL A 248 -0.44 6.46 9.63
C VAL A 248 -0.95 5.31 10.50
N THR A 249 -1.18 5.54 11.79
CA THR A 249 -1.80 4.54 12.68
C THR A 249 -3.24 4.22 12.25
N LYS A 250 -4.02 5.22 11.84
CA LYS A 250 -5.37 5.01 11.27
C LYS A 250 -5.30 4.18 9.98
N VAL A 251 -4.38 4.52 9.08
CA VAL A 251 -4.14 3.76 7.83
C VAL A 251 -3.74 2.31 8.13
N TYR A 252 -2.83 2.09 9.08
CA TYR A 252 -2.41 0.75 9.51
C TYR A 252 -3.59 -0.09 9.98
N ARG A 253 -4.45 0.46 10.85
CA ARG A 253 -5.63 -0.24 11.39
C ARG A 253 -6.66 -0.58 10.29
N ALA A 254 -6.92 0.36 9.38
CA ALA A 254 -7.85 0.12 8.27
C ALA A 254 -7.31 -0.97 7.34
N ALA A 255 -6.02 -0.88 6.97
CA ALA A 255 -5.37 -1.86 6.11
C ALA A 255 -5.28 -3.26 6.76
N SER A 256 -5.04 -3.36 8.07
CA SER A 256 -4.96 -4.66 8.76
C SER A 256 -6.29 -5.43 8.77
N ASN A 257 -7.42 -4.73 8.64
CA ASN A 257 -8.74 -5.35 8.60
C ASN A 257 -9.08 -5.93 7.21
N ALA A 258 -8.39 -5.45 6.16
CA ALA A 258 -8.68 -5.76 4.76
C ALA A 258 -7.59 -6.59 4.07
N LEU A 259 -6.33 -6.42 4.47
CA LEU A 259 -5.18 -7.09 3.87
C LEU A 259 -4.55 -8.08 4.85
N GLN A 260 -4.01 -9.17 4.32
CA GLN A 260 -3.37 -10.21 5.14
C GLN A 260 -2.05 -10.67 4.51
N GLY A 261 -1.17 -11.25 5.34
CA GLY A 261 0.09 -11.84 4.93
C GLY A 261 0.96 -10.91 4.08
N LYS A 262 1.46 -11.43 2.95
CA LYS A 262 2.39 -10.71 2.06
C LYS A 262 1.79 -9.46 1.43
N ASN A 263 0.47 -9.42 1.20
CA ASN A 263 -0.19 -8.24 0.62
C ASN A 263 -0.19 -7.07 1.61
N PHE A 264 -0.45 -7.35 2.89
CA PHE A 264 -0.38 -6.35 3.95
C PHE A 264 1.06 -5.86 4.15
N GLU A 265 2.03 -6.78 4.19
CA GLU A 265 3.45 -6.43 4.28
C GLU A 265 3.91 -5.54 3.11
N ALA A 266 3.55 -5.91 1.87
CA ALA A 266 3.91 -5.14 0.68
C ALA A 266 3.29 -3.73 0.69
N PHE A 267 2.04 -3.61 1.13
CA PHE A 267 1.36 -2.32 1.30
C PHE A 267 2.10 -1.44 2.31
N LEU A 268 2.34 -1.94 3.53
CA LEU A 268 3.06 -1.21 4.58
C LEU A 268 4.49 -0.86 4.17
N LYS A 269 5.17 -1.74 3.42
CA LYS A 269 6.51 -1.47 2.88
C LYS A 269 6.51 -0.27 1.94
N ARG A 270 5.49 -0.10 1.10
CA ARG A 270 5.35 1.08 0.24
C ARG A 270 5.11 2.34 1.06
N ILE A 271 4.19 2.29 2.03
CA ILE A 271 3.94 3.43 2.94
C ILE A 271 5.21 3.84 3.70
N GLY A 272 5.90 2.88 4.31
CA GLY A 272 7.11 3.14 5.10
C GLY A 272 8.27 3.69 4.26
N ASN A 273 8.50 3.14 3.07
CA ASN A 273 9.53 3.66 2.16
C ASN A 273 9.19 5.08 1.67
N GLY A 274 7.94 5.32 1.30
CA GLY A 274 7.49 6.64 0.87
C GLY A 274 7.64 7.66 2.00
N PHE A 275 7.19 7.33 3.20
CA PHE A 275 7.29 8.20 4.36
C PHE A 275 8.75 8.49 4.74
N HIS A 276 9.62 7.48 4.74
CA HIS A 276 11.06 7.66 4.95
C HIS A 276 11.67 8.66 3.95
N SER A 277 11.38 8.51 2.66
CA SER A 277 11.86 9.45 1.63
C SER A 277 11.33 10.87 1.85
N MET A 278 10.07 11.02 2.26
CA MET A 278 9.50 12.33 2.58
C MET A 278 10.17 12.98 3.79
N LEU A 279 10.50 12.19 4.83
CA LEU A 279 11.22 12.67 6.00
C LEU A 279 12.65 13.11 5.66
N LEU A 280 13.35 12.35 4.82
CA LEU A 280 14.68 12.74 4.32
C LEU A 280 14.62 14.09 3.61
N GLU A 281 13.62 14.34 2.78
CA GLU A 281 13.44 15.64 2.12
C GLU A 281 12.95 16.73 3.09
N HIS A 282 12.15 16.38 4.10
CA HIS A 282 11.63 17.31 5.09
C HIS A 282 12.74 17.92 5.93
N PHE A 283 13.65 17.10 6.47
CA PHE A 283 14.73 17.59 7.34
C PHE A 283 15.77 18.46 6.62
N LYS A 284 15.83 18.44 5.30
CA LYS A 284 16.64 19.38 4.51
C LYS A 284 16.06 20.80 4.46
N LYS A 285 14.83 21.04 4.91
CA LYS A 285 14.13 22.33 4.68
C LYS A 285 14.27 23.32 5.83
N PHE A 286 14.66 22.88 7.02
CA PHE A 286 14.61 23.68 8.24
C PHE A 286 16.00 23.94 8.78
N TYR A 287 16.26 25.18 9.22
CA TYR A 287 17.46 25.46 10.00
C TYR A 287 17.27 24.97 11.44
N VAL A 288 18.28 24.31 12.00
CA VAL A 288 18.18 23.61 13.28
C VAL A 288 19.20 24.17 14.27
N THR A 289 18.74 24.60 15.45
CA THR A 289 19.60 24.96 16.59
C THR A 289 20.01 23.71 17.37
N PRO A 290 21.06 23.75 18.23
CA PRO A 290 21.42 22.60 19.06
C PRO A 290 20.23 22.04 19.88
N THR A 291 19.43 22.92 20.48
CA THR A 291 18.18 22.55 21.18
C THR A 291 17.13 21.98 20.22
N GLY A 292 16.99 22.56 19.03
CA GLY A 292 16.12 22.03 17.97
C GLY A 292 16.53 20.65 17.45
N GLY A 293 17.83 20.32 17.47
CA GLY A 293 18.33 18.99 17.11
C GLY A 293 17.79 17.89 18.02
N LEU A 294 17.55 18.21 19.30
CA LEU A 294 16.91 17.28 20.24
C LEU A 294 15.45 16.99 19.83
N LEU A 295 14.74 17.99 19.30
CA LEU A 295 13.37 17.81 18.78
C LEU A 295 13.36 16.97 17.51
N VAL A 296 14.29 17.22 16.58
CA VAL A 296 14.47 16.38 15.39
C VAL A 296 14.68 14.92 15.79
N THR A 297 15.58 14.67 16.73
CA THR A 297 15.87 13.31 17.22
C THR A 297 14.65 12.69 17.88
N LYS A 298 13.86 13.48 18.62
CA LYS A 298 12.62 13.04 19.25
C LYS A 298 11.54 12.67 18.24
N ASP A 299 11.33 13.50 17.22
CA ASP A 299 10.39 13.21 16.14
C ASP A 299 10.80 11.94 15.38
N ILE A 300 12.09 11.79 15.07
CA ILE A 300 12.63 10.58 14.43
C ILE A 300 12.42 9.34 15.31
N ALA A 301 12.63 9.44 16.63
CA ALA A 301 12.38 8.33 17.55
C ALA A 301 10.91 7.89 17.53
N LYS A 302 9.96 8.83 17.46
CA LYS A 302 8.54 8.50 17.33
C LYS A 302 8.19 7.89 15.98
N TYR A 303 8.78 8.37 14.89
CA TYR A 303 8.62 7.74 13.58
C TYR A 303 9.20 6.32 13.55
N GLN A 304 10.32 6.08 14.25
CA GLN A 304 10.87 4.74 14.45
C GLN A 304 9.89 3.84 15.22
N GLU A 305 9.30 4.31 16.31
CA GLU A 305 8.31 3.54 17.09
C GLU A 305 7.10 3.15 16.24
N LEU A 306 6.57 4.08 15.45
CA LEU A 306 5.48 3.82 14.51
C LEU A 306 5.85 2.72 13.51
N VAL A 307 7.04 2.80 12.90
CA VAL A 307 7.47 1.87 11.86
C VAL A 307 7.79 0.49 12.42
N LYS A 308 8.30 0.41 13.65
CA LYS A 308 8.52 -0.86 14.36
C LYS A 308 7.22 -1.66 14.51
N MET A 309 6.06 -1.00 14.62
CA MET A 309 4.76 -1.68 14.65
C MET A 309 4.47 -2.46 13.38
N PHE A 310 5.08 -2.09 12.24
CA PHE A 310 4.87 -2.78 10.96
C PHE A 310 5.55 -4.14 10.93
N LYS A 311 6.56 -4.37 11.79
CA LYS A 311 7.34 -5.62 11.88
C LYS A 311 8.04 -5.99 10.56
N ILE A 312 8.60 -4.98 9.87
CA ILE A 312 9.31 -5.14 8.59
C ILE A 312 10.77 -4.71 8.79
N ALA A 313 11.69 -5.69 8.90
CA ALA A 313 13.09 -5.46 9.23
C ALA A 313 13.80 -4.45 8.29
N VAL A 314 13.51 -4.49 6.99
CA VAL A 314 14.09 -3.57 6.01
C VAL A 314 13.68 -2.11 6.27
N LEU A 315 12.49 -1.88 6.84
CA LEU A 315 12.09 -0.54 7.25
C LEU A 315 12.77 -0.13 8.55
N ASP A 316 12.95 -1.05 9.50
CA ASP A 316 13.68 -0.78 10.74
C ASP A 316 15.10 -0.30 10.44
N GLU A 317 15.82 -0.96 9.52
CA GLU A 317 17.16 -0.54 9.08
C GLU A 317 17.17 0.85 8.43
N ARG A 318 16.13 1.19 7.64
CA ARG A 318 16.02 2.51 7.01
C ARG A 318 15.79 3.61 8.04
N PHE A 319 14.87 3.40 8.96
CA PHE A 319 14.62 4.37 10.01
C PHE A 319 15.75 4.42 11.04
N GLU A 320 16.55 3.36 11.18
CA GLU A 320 17.83 3.38 11.90
C GLU A 320 18.83 4.34 11.24
N MET A 321 19.00 4.24 9.91
CA MET A 321 19.84 5.18 9.17
C MET A 321 19.33 6.63 9.33
N LEU A 322 18.02 6.86 9.27
CA LEU A 322 17.41 8.18 9.52
C LEU A 322 17.74 8.71 10.93
N ARG A 323 17.79 7.85 11.95
CA ARG A 323 18.22 8.26 13.30
C ARG A 323 19.69 8.68 13.33
N GLN A 324 20.56 7.91 12.68
CA GLN A 324 21.98 8.30 12.60
C GLN A 324 22.15 9.64 11.88
N LEU A 325 21.35 9.88 10.84
CA LEU A 325 21.29 11.18 10.17
C LEU A 325 20.80 12.29 11.12
N GLY A 326 19.81 12.00 11.98
CA GLY A 326 19.34 12.94 13.02
C GLY A 326 20.45 13.42 13.96
N ASN A 327 21.43 12.57 14.27
CA ASN A 327 22.59 12.92 15.11
C ASN A 327 23.44 14.05 14.51
N ILE A 328 23.39 14.25 13.19
CA ILE A 328 24.05 15.37 12.50
C ILE A 328 23.57 16.71 13.05
N PHE A 329 22.35 16.82 13.59
CA PHE A 329 21.83 18.09 14.12
C PHE A 329 22.14 18.35 15.59
N VAL A 330 22.54 17.32 16.34
CA VAL A 330 22.73 17.40 17.80
C VAL A 330 24.20 17.53 18.17
N VAL A 331 25.08 16.84 17.44
CA VAL A 331 26.45 16.63 17.88
C VAL A 331 27.30 17.88 17.65
N LYS A 332 28.31 18.09 18.49
CA LYS A 332 29.23 19.22 18.33
C LYS A 332 30.12 19.07 17.09
N PRO A 333 30.56 20.17 16.46
CA PRO A 333 31.42 20.13 15.27
C PRO A 333 32.65 19.23 15.39
N GLU A 334 33.27 19.14 16.57
CA GLU A 334 34.52 18.40 16.77
C GLU A 334 34.34 16.89 16.59
N ILE A 335 33.18 16.35 16.96
CA ILE A 335 32.88 14.91 16.93
C ILE A 335 32.21 14.52 15.60
N LEU A 336 31.72 15.50 14.83
CA LEU A 336 30.95 15.29 13.62
C LEU A 336 31.73 14.48 12.57
N LYS A 337 33.04 14.68 12.45
CA LYS A 337 33.89 13.90 11.53
C LYS A 337 33.85 12.39 11.84
N SER A 338 33.89 12.01 13.12
CA SER A 338 33.82 10.60 13.54
C SER A 338 32.49 9.99 13.13
N ILE A 339 31.40 10.68 13.42
CA ILE A 339 30.03 10.20 13.14
C ILE A 339 29.79 10.02 11.63
N LEU A 340 30.29 10.95 10.82
CA LEU A 340 30.17 10.84 9.36
C LEU A 340 31.05 9.73 8.79
N SER A 341 32.14 9.35 9.49
CA SER A 341 33.08 8.30 9.09
C SER A 341 32.72 6.92 9.64
N GLU A 342 31.65 6.80 10.43
CA GLU A 342 31.23 5.57 11.08
C GLU A 342 29.81 5.11 10.66
N GLY A 343 29.52 3.83 10.88
CA GLY A 343 28.18 3.27 10.75
C GLY A 343 27.54 3.39 9.36
N TYR A 344 26.26 3.77 9.33
CA TYR A 344 25.47 3.89 8.11
C TYR A 344 25.87 5.10 7.26
N LEU A 345 26.35 6.19 7.89
CA LEU A 345 26.66 7.44 7.21
C LEU A 345 27.96 7.35 6.42
N ALA A 346 28.93 6.54 6.89
CA ALA A 346 30.18 6.27 6.18
C ALA A 346 29.99 5.67 4.78
N ARG A 347 28.83 5.04 4.53
CA ARG A 347 28.49 4.41 3.25
C ARG A 347 27.86 5.39 2.26
N LEU A 348 27.56 6.62 2.69
CA LEU A 348 26.91 7.63 1.87
C LEU A 348 27.96 8.59 1.30
N ASP A 349 27.72 9.06 0.08
CA ASP A 349 28.56 10.10 -0.50
C ASP A 349 28.44 11.40 0.32
N PRO A 350 29.56 12.11 0.59
CA PRO A 350 29.54 13.37 1.32
C PRO A 350 28.58 14.43 0.74
N SER A 351 28.36 14.40 -0.58
CA SER A 351 27.41 15.28 -1.28
C SER A 351 25.96 15.10 -0.83
N VAL A 352 25.57 13.89 -0.41
CA VAL A 352 24.22 13.58 0.09
C VAL A 352 24.02 14.13 1.50
N LEU A 353 25.09 14.22 2.29
CA LEU A 353 25.07 14.70 3.67
C LEU A 353 25.14 16.23 3.76
N TYR A 354 25.75 16.89 2.77
CA TYR A 354 25.92 18.34 2.72
C TYR A 354 24.61 19.14 2.94
N PRO A 355 23.46 18.82 2.30
CA PRO A 355 22.20 19.54 2.51
C PRO A 355 21.67 19.47 3.95
N TYR A 356 22.06 18.46 4.73
CA TYR A 356 21.68 18.37 6.15
C TYR A 356 22.62 19.20 7.03
N LEU A 357 23.91 19.19 6.71
CA LEU A 357 24.92 19.97 7.44
C LEU A 357 24.70 21.47 7.29
N GLU A 358 24.38 21.92 6.07
CA GLU A 358 24.09 23.33 5.76
C GLU A 358 22.96 23.90 6.63
N LYS A 359 22.05 23.02 7.08
CA LYS A 359 20.90 23.40 7.89
C LYS A 359 21.21 23.56 9.37
N ARG A 360 22.40 23.20 9.83
CA ARG A 360 22.81 23.55 11.19
C ARG A 360 23.05 25.05 11.32
N THR A 361 22.62 25.65 12.44
CA THR A 361 22.85 27.09 12.66
C THR A 361 24.32 27.47 12.82
N ASP A 362 25.18 26.54 13.23
CA ASP A 362 26.62 26.73 13.41
C ASP A 362 27.46 26.37 12.17
N PHE A 363 26.82 26.04 11.04
CA PHE A 363 27.50 25.56 9.83
C PHE A 363 28.65 26.49 9.37
N LYS A 364 28.38 27.80 9.28
CA LYS A 364 29.37 28.80 8.86
C LYS A 364 30.40 29.10 9.94
N THR A 365 29.98 29.19 11.21
CA THR A 365 30.87 29.52 12.33
C THR A 365 31.86 28.40 12.61
N ALA A 366 31.43 27.15 12.46
CA ALA A 366 32.25 25.96 12.63
C ALA A 366 33.02 25.53 11.37
N LYS A 367 32.87 26.24 10.25
CA LYS A 367 33.55 25.96 8.96
C LYS A 367 33.37 24.50 8.51
N LEU A 368 32.13 24.02 8.59
CA LEU A 368 31.78 22.62 8.26
C LEU A 368 31.89 22.30 6.76
N ASP A 369 31.95 23.33 5.91
CA ASP A 369 32.28 23.23 4.48
C ASP A 369 33.61 22.48 4.27
N ARG A 370 34.62 22.78 5.10
CA ARG A 370 35.95 22.17 5.01
C ARG A 370 35.98 20.72 5.50
N LEU A 371 35.02 20.33 6.35
CA LEU A 371 34.96 19.01 6.97
C LEU A 371 34.63 17.90 5.96
N LEU A 372 33.83 18.21 4.94
CA LEU A 372 33.44 17.27 3.89
C LEU A 372 34.40 17.24 2.69
N GLY A 373 35.44 18.09 2.67
CA GLY A 373 36.34 18.23 1.52
C GLY A 373 35.65 18.80 0.27
N ILE A 374 34.45 19.38 0.41
CA ILE A 374 33.73 20.07 -0.67
C ILE A 374 34.18 21.53 -0.64
N SER A 375 35.24 21.86 -1.38
CA SER A 375 35.56 23.26 -1.66
C SER A 375 34.40 23.87 -2.45
N VAL A 376 33.83 24.94 -1.90
CA VAL A 376 32.67 25.71 -2.41
C VAL A 376 32.85 26.22 -3.86
N ASP A 377 34.06 26.16 -4.41
CA ASP A 377 34.37 26.62 -5.76
C ASP A 377 33.83 25.72 -6.89
N GLU A 378 33.44 24.46 -6.63
CA GLU A 378 32.97 23.54 -7.69
C GLU A 378 31.45 23.58 -7.96
N ILE A 379 30.64 24.17 -7.08
CA ILE A 379 29.17 24.24 -7.28
C ILE A 379 28.77 25.48 -8.10
N ALA A 380 29.59 26.54 -8.08
CA ALA A 380 29.29 27.79 -8.77
C ALA A 380 29.47 27.73 -10.30
N GLU A 381 30.32 26.85 -10.83
CA GLU A 381 30.56 26.76 -12.28
C GLU A 381 29.49 25.95 -13.04
N GLY A 382 28.55 25.29 -12.35
CA GLY A 382 27.51 24.46 -12.96
C GLY A 382 26.21 25.19 -13.36
N GLN A 383 26.07 26.50 -13.09
CA GLN A 383 24.82 27.24 -13.32
C GLN A 383 24.96 28.57 -14.09
N SER A 384 26.10 28.84 -14.71
CA SER A 384 26.27 30.08 -15.49
C SER A 384 26.91 29.84 -16.86
N THR A 385 26.17 29.19 -17.76
CA THR A 385 26.40 29.35 -19.21
C THR A 385 25.09 29.20 -19.96
N GLU A 386 24.31 30.27 -19.99
CA GLU A 386 23.43 30.60 -21.11
C GLU A 386 23.13 32.10 -21.04
N THR A 387 24.00 32.91 -21.67
CA THR A 387 23.63 34.13 -22.42
C THR A 387 24.90 34.85 -22.91
N SER A 388 24.82 35.31 -24.16
CA SER A 388 25.66 36.35 -24.78
C SER A 388 26.96 35.89 -25.45
N ALA A 389 26.80 35.54 -26.73
CA ALA A 389 27.86 35.67 -27.72
C ALA A 389 28.13 37.15 -28.04
N VAL A 390 29.40 37.47 -28.31
CA VAL A 390 29.91 38.25 -29.47
C VAL A 390 31.10 39.17 -29.10
N SER A 391 32.22 38.86 -29.77
CA SER A 391 33.32 39.74 -30.20
C SER A 391 34.59 39.96 -29.35
N SER A 392 35.64 39.32 -29.88
CA SER A 392 36.91 39.92 -30.35
C SER A 392 38.17 39.93 -29.47
N ASN A 393 39.15 39.13 -29.95
CA ASN A 393 40.59 39.37 -30.05
C ASN A 393 41.42 39.78 -28.81
N GLN A 394 42.31 38.90 -28.35
CA GLN A 394 43.75 38.97 -28.69
C GLN A 394 44.54 37.77 -28.15
N ARG A 395 45.54 37.37 -28.95
CA ARG A 395 46.48 36.27 -28.72
C ARG A 395 47.42 36.53 -27.53
N ARG A 396 47.79 35.47 -26.81
CA ARG A 396 49.20 35.12 -26.53
C ARG A 396 49.33 33.69 -26.02
N THR A 397 50.31 33.00 -26.60
CA THR A 397 50.78 31.64 -26.35
C THR A 397 51.49 31.53 -25.01
N ASP A 398 51.26 30.43 -24.26
CA ASP A 398 52.34 29.67 -23.63
C ASP A 398 51.87 28.27 -23.21
N GLN A 399 52.69 27.27 -23.56
CA GLN A 399 52.52 25.86 -23.24
C GLN A 399 52.89 25.58 -21.78
N LYS A 400 52.11 24.75 -21.06
CA LYS A 400 52.62 23.76 -20.09
C LYS A 400 51.54 22.80 -19.56
N GLY A 401 51.77 21.50 -19.79
CA GLY A 401 51.44 20.40 -18.86
C GLY A 401 49.97 19.98 -18.71
N LYS A 402 49.59 18.89 -19.38
CA LYS A 402 48.45 18.04 -18.96
C LYS A 402 48.76 17.45 -17.58
N GLY A 403 48.17 18.02 -16.53
CA GLY A 403 48.18 17.50 -15.17
C GLY A 403 46.97 16.60 -14.92
N GLN A 404 47.22 15.29 -14.93
CA GLN A 404 46.28 14.24 -14.55
C GLN A 404 45.84 14.47 -13.08
N ARG A 405 44.57 14.85 -12.86
CA ARG A 405 44.00 15.05 -11.51
C ARG A 405 44.00 13.70 -10.76
N ARG A 406 44.95 13.52 -9.84
CA ARG A 406 44.92 12.45 -8.84
C ARG A 406 44.27 13.00 -7.58
N SER A 407 43.16 12.39 -7.18
CA SER A 407 42.56 12.54 -5.85
C SER A 407 43.59 12.17 -4.77
N LEU A 408 43.74 13.04 -3.77
CA LEU A 408 44.64 12.86 -2.62
C LEU A 408 44.11 11.86 -1.57
N PHE A 409 42.98 11.18 -1.84
CA PHE A 409 42.36 10.24 -0.90
C PHE A 409 42.54 8.76 -1.26
N VAL A 410 43.37 8.44 -2.26
CA VAL A 410 43.57 7.06 -2.73
C VAL A 410 44.89 6.43 -2.23
N SER A 411 45.78 7.17 -1.56
CA SER A 411 47.12 6.62 -1.24
C SER A 411 47.18 5.66 -0.05
N ASP A 412 46.26 5.73 0.91
CA ASP A 412 46.48 5.10 2.22
C ASP A 412 45.46 4.00 2.59
N ASN A 413 44.77 3.43 1.60
CA ASN A 413 43.96 2.23 1.82
C ASN A 413 44.78 0.99 1.39
N GLU A 414 45.58 0.46 2.32
CA GLU A 414 46.30 -0.83 2.18
C GLU A 414 45.34 -1.96 1.73
N ILE A 415 44.08 -1.88 2.15
CA ILE A 415 43.00 -2.83 1.83
C ILE A 415 42.64 -2.81 0.33
N LEU A 416 42.68 -1.65 -0.34
CA LEU A 416 42.41 -1.55 -1.78
C LEU A 416 43.58 -2.06 -2.64
N LYS A 417 44.83 -1.95 -2.14
CA LYS A 417 46.01 -2.49 -2.84
C LYS A 417 46.00 -4.02 -2.83
N ASP A 418 45.59 -4.65 -1.74
CA ASP A 418 45.46 -6.11 -1.65
C ASP A 418 44.30 -6.67 -2.49
N ILE A 419 43.17 -5.96 -2.55
CA ILE A 419 42.03 -6.35 -3.40
C ILE A 419 42.39 -6.25 -4.89
N MET A 420 43.16 -5.24 -5.31
CA MET A 420 43.60 -5.11 -6.71
C MET A 420 44.68 -6.12 -7.12
N LYS A 421 45.56 -6.54 -6.20
CA LYS A 421 46.60 -7.56 -6.48
C LYS A 421 46.00 -8.94 -6.74
N ASN A 422 44.90 -9.27 -6.07
CA ASN A 422 44.19 -10.55 -6.25
C ASN A 422 43.30 -10.58 -7.50
N TYR A 423 42.95 -9.42 -8.08
CA TYR A 423 42.16 -9.33 -9.31
C TYR A 423 42.97 -9.37 -10.61
N THR A 424 44.31 -9.27 -10.55
CA THR A 424 45.19 -9.34 -11.72
C THR A 424 45.91 -10.69 -11.88
N SER A 425 45.62 -11.66 -11.00
CA SER A 425 46.31 -12.95 -10.96
C SER A 425 45.41 -14.17 -11.20
N ASN A 426 44.24 -14.00 -11.82
CA ASN A 426 43.40 -15.11 -12.32
C ASN A 426 42.67 -14.73 -13.60
#